data_AF-A0A927R8J6-F1
#
_entry.id   AF-A0A927R8J6-F1
#
_cell.length_a   1.000
_cell.length_b   1.000
_cell.length_c   1.000
_cell.angle_alpha   90.00
_cell.angle_beta   90.00
_cell.angle_gamma   90.00
#
_symmetry.space_group_name_H-M   'P 1'
#
loop_
_entity.id
_entity.type
_entity.pdbx_description
1 polymer ?
#
loop_
_entity_poly.entity_id
_entity_poly.type
_entity_poly.pdbx_seq_one_letter_code
_entity_poly.pdbx_strand_id
1 'polypeptide(L)'
;MALRRRLGSQPGVRPGSRLGSRLGSRLGSRLGSRLGRVLLVLGFGAGSLLATGLPARAAAPTYTALGDSYTSGLGTRTYYGSSGACRRSPYSYPVLNAARLGAKLTFAACAGATVADVQKRQLAGLNARTTYVTVSAGGNDAGFADVLLSCGLPWPISCGHELDQATTFIKKTLPGRLDRLYSAIRKGAPNARVAVVGYPRLFNGEQCNLVARFSPGEQARLNAAADLLAVTIRKRALAHGFGFVDARPAFASHLVCADTEWLNGLSNPINESYHPNRRGQAGYAIIVEPALRKAPLPKLL
;
A
#
# COMPACT_ATOMS: atom_id res chain seq x y z
N MET A 1 -19.30 61.24 -17.01
CA MET A 1 -20.00 61.79 -15.83
C MET A 1 -19.84 60.79 -14.69
N ALA A 2 -19.47 61.08 -13.45
CA ALA A 2 -18.85 62.20 -12.73
C ALA A 2 -18.42 61.54 -11.39
N LEU A 3 -17.14 61.52 -11.03
CA LEU A 3 -16.43 62.50 -10.19
C LEU A 3 -16.77 62.47 -8.67
N ARG A 4 -15.70 62.27 -7.87
CA ARG A 4 -15.38 62.90 -6.55
C ARG A 4 -16.09 62.36 -5.28
N ARG A 5 -15.49 62.36 -4.07
CA ARG A 5 -14.13 62.63 -3.53
C ARG A 5 -14.18 62.40 -1.99
N ARG A 6 -13.04 61.96 -1.41
CA ARG A 6 -12.40 62.43 -0.14
C ARG A 6 -13.09 62.10 1.20
N LEU A 7 -12.41 61.97 2.36
CA LEU A 7 -11.05 62.29 2.82
C LEU A 7 -10.78 61.63 4.20
N GLY A 8 -9.50 61.36 4.52
CA GLY A 8 -8.90 61.45 5.86
C GLY A 8 -8.39 60.13 6.46
N SER A 9 -7.23 60.00 7.10
CA SER A 9 -5.99 60.80 7.20
C SER A 9 -4.99 60.02 8.09
N GLN A 10 -3.93 59.48 7.48
CA GLN A 10 -2.51 59.40 7.91
C GLN A 10 -2.05 58.80 9.29
N PRO A 11 -0.76 58.40 9.39
CA PRO A 11 -0.28 57.27 10.19
C PRO A 11 0.59 57.66 11.41
N GLY A 12 0.80 56.72 12.32
CA GLY A 12 1.73 56.85 13.45
C GLY A 12 2.95 55.94 13.32
N VAL A 13 4.07 56.50 12.89
CA VAL A 13 5.43 55.98 13.12
C VAL A 13 6.08 56.87 14.19
N ARG A 14 6.76 56.29 15.18
CA ARG A 14 7.71 57.01 16.04
C ARG A 14 9.09 56.36 16.03
N PRO A 15 10.17 57.14 15.82
CA PRO A 15 11.58 56.72 15.90
C PRO A 15 12.20 57.05 17.27
N GLY A 16 13.29 56.34 17.62
CA GLY A 16 14.19 56.67 18.74
C GLY A 16 15.36 55.68 18.75
N SER A 17 16.38 55.91 17.92
CA SER A 17 17.64 56.60 18.26
C SER A 17 18.65 55.69 18.97
N ARG A 18 19.59 55.18 18.15
CA ARG A 18 20.96 54.84 18.56
C ARG A 18 21.56 56.03 19.34
N LEU A 19 22.19 55.79 20.47
CA LEU A 19 23.38 56.52 20.94
C LEU A 19 23.92 55.81 22.19
N GLY A 20 25.21 55.48 22.22
CA GLY A 20 25.84 54.91 23.42
C GLY A 20 26.99 53.93 23.18
N SER A 21 27.76 54.09 22.10
CA SER A 21 29.10 53.52 22.05
C SER A 21 30.07 54.46 22.78
N ARG A 22 30.90 53.88 23.66
CA ARG A 22 32.10 54.45 24.33
C ARG A 22 31.85 55.36 25.54
N LEU A 23 32.32 54.91 26.70
CA LEU A 23 33.33 55.56 27.58
C LEU A 23 33.17 55.03 29.01
N GLY A 24 34.26 54.48 29.59
CA GLY A 24 34.27 54.09 31.01
C GLY A 24 35.25 52.99 31.42
N SER A 25 36.45 52.97 30.85
CA SER A 25 37.58 52.19 31.36
C SER A 25 38.04 52.70 32.73
N ARG A 26 38.53 51.76 33.55
CA ARG A 26 39.47 51.90 34.70
C ARG A 26 38.83 51.88 36.09
N LEU A 27 39.02 50.77 36.80
CA LEU A 27 39.74 50.76 38.09
C LEU A 27 40.17 49.32 38.41
N GLY A 28 41.41 49.13 38.85
CA GLY A 28 41.89 47.87 39.42
C GLY A 28 43.06 47.21 38.69
N SER A 29 44.20 47.90 38.57
CA SER A 29 45.47 47.21 38.38
C SER A 29 46.49 47.68 39.43
N ARG A 30 47.36 46.73 39.80
CA ARG A 30 48.57 46.81 40.65
C ARG A 30 48.27 46.61 42.14
N LEU A 31 48.89 45.70 42.90
CA LEU A 31 50.31 45.31 42.97
C LEU A 31 50.43 43.92 43.63
N GLY A 32 51.45 43.13 43.26
CA GLY A 32 51.80 41.92 44.04
C GLY A 32 52.56 40.84 43.27
N SER A 33 53.66 41.20 42.59
CA SER A 33 54.60 40.20 42.06
C SER A 33 55.56 39.75 43.17
N ARG A 34 55.64 38.45 43.45
CA ARG A 34 56.86 37.60 43.29
C ARG A 34 56.84 36.31 44.15
N LEU A 35 57.39 35.27 43.53
CA LEU A 35 58.08 34.09 44.08
C LEU A 35 57.24 32.89 44.54
N GLY A 36 57.37 31.80 43.77
CA GLY A 36 56.91 30.47 44.14
C GLY A 36 57.02 29.49 42.97
N ARG A 37 58.24 29.14 42.54
CA ARG A 37 58.49 27.97 41.70
C ARG A 37 58.09 26.72 42.49
N VAL A 38 57.00 26.05 42.10
CA VAL A 38 56.76 24.64 42.40
C VAL A 38 56.15 24.00 41.15
N LEU A 39 56.82 22.96 40.63
CA LEU A 39 56.32 22.09 39.58
C LEU A 39 54.97 21.49 40.00
N LEU A 40 53.93 21.66 39.19
CA LEU A 40 52.86 20.68 39.09
C LEU A 40 52.58 20.43 37.60
N VAL A 41 52.95 19.23 37.16
CA VAL A 41 52.52 18.64 35.88
C VAL A 41 51.01 18.47 35.96
N LEU A 42 50.25 19.44 35.45
CA LEU A 42 48.82 19.29 35.21
C LEU A 42 48.65 18.88 33.75
N GLY A 43 48.29 17.62 33.56
CA GLY A 43 48.16 16.99 32.26
C GLY A 43 47.26 17.80 31.32
N PHE A 44 47.74 17.99 30.10
CA PHE A 44 46.88 18.23 28.94
C PHE A 44 46.04 16.96 28.71
N GLY A 45 45.01 16.78 29.54
CA GLY A 45 43.89 15.92 29.19
C GLY A 45 43.16 16.61 28.04
N ALA A 46 43.50 16.22 26.81
CA ALA A 46 42.68 16.53 25.65
C ALA A 46 41.29 15.94 25.93
N GLY A 47 40.39 16.80 26.41
CA GLY A 47 38.99 16.47 26.61
C GLY A 47 38.38 16.18 25.25
N SER A 48 38.44 14.93 24.83
CA SER A 48 37.64 14.40 23.74
C SER A 48 36.18 14.57 24.14
N LEU A 49 35.56 15.67 23.72
CA LEU A 49 34.12 15.81 23.64
C LEU A 49 33.62 14.71 22.70
N LEU A 50 33.29 13.56 23.27
CA LEU A 50 32.43 12.56 22.64
C LEU A 50 31.08 13.24 22.45
N ALA A 51 30.90 13.94 21.33
CA ALA A 51 29.60 14.29 20.83
C ALA A 51 28.87 12.97 20.59
N THR A 52 28.08 12.54 21.56
CA THR A 52 27.10 11.47 21.40
C THR A 52 26.09 11.98 20.38
N GLY A 53 26.36 11.75 19.09
CA GLY A 53 25.41 12.03 18.04
C GLY A 53 24.11 11.33 18.40
N LEU A 54 23.03 12.09 18.52
CA LEU A 54 21.70 11.51 18.65
C LEU A 54 21.56 10.45 17.54
N PRO A 55 21.04 9.25 17.85
CA PRO A 55 20.92 8.21 16.85
C PRO A 55 20.13 8.79 15.67
N ALA A 56 20.75 8.79 14.48
CA ALA A 56 20.09 9.24 13.27
C ALA A 56 18.84 8.38 13.10
N ARG A 57 17.66 8.98 13.32
CA ARG A 57 16.40 8.26 13.21
C ARG A 57 16.20 7.95 11.74
N ALA A 58 16.42 6.70 11.36
CA ALA A 58 16.23 6.26 9.98
C ALA A 58 14.82 6.66 9.53
N ALA A 59 14.72 7.28 8.35
CA ALA A 59 13.43 7.65 7.79
C ALA A 59 12.55 6.41 7.68
N ALA A 60 11.26 6.53 8.04
CA ALA A 60 10.32 5.43 7.94
C ALA A 60 10.31 4.87 6.50
N PRO A 61 10.28 3.55 6.31
CA PRO A 61 10.19 2.96 4.98
C PRO A 61 8.91 3.42 4.29
N THR A 62 8.94 3.47 2.96
CA THR A 62 7.76 3.85 2.19
C THR A 62 7.13 2.61 1.56
N TYR A 63 5.81 2.54 1.61
CA TYR A 63 5.03 1.43 1.09
C TYR A 63 3.97 1.96 0.12
N THR A 64 4.00 1.50 -1.13
CA THR A 64 2.97 1.82 -2.12
C THR A 64 2.09 0.60 -2.37
N ALA A 65 0.79 0.73 -2.11
CA ALA A 65 -0.20 -0.32 -2.36
C ALA A 65 -0.99 -0.01 -3.63
N LEU A 66 -0.74 -0.82 -4.65
CA LEU A 66 -1.38 -0.78 -5.96
C LEU A 66 -2.40 -1.91 -6.06
N GLY A 67 -3.36 -1.74 -6.94
CA GLY A 67 -4.20 -2.82 -7.40
C GLY A 67 -5.67 -2.49 -7.43
N ASP A 68 -6.45 -3.54 -7.31
CA ASP A 68 -7.89 -3.53 -7.50
C ASP A 68 -8.68 -3.55 -6.18
N SER A 69 -9.91 -4.05 -6.24
CA SER A 69 -10.85 -4.10 -5.11
C SER A 69 -10.32 -4.92 -3.93
N TYR A 70 -9.60 -6.02 -4.20
CA TYR A 70 -9.03 -6.90 -3.16
C TYR A 70 -7.94 -6.18 -2.35
N THR A 71 -7.18 -5.28 -2.99
CA THR A 71 -6.21 -4.43 -2.31
C THR A 71 -6.87 -3.20 -1.67
N SER A 72 -7.87 -2.60 -2.33
CA SER A 72 -8.57 -1.43 -1.78
C SER A 72 -9.33 -1.76 -0.47
N GLY A 73 -9.74 -3.01 -0.30
CA GLY A 73 -10.57 -3.45 0.83
C GLY A 73 -12.07 -3.28 0.61
N LEU A 74 -12.54 -3.22 -0.64
CA LEU A 74 -13.95 -3.45 -0.96
C LEU A 74 -14.38 -4.78 -0.31
N GLY A 75 -15.59 -4.83 0.26
CA GLY A 75 -16.05 -5.95 1.08
C GLY A 75 -15.99 -5.74 2.60
N THR A 76 -15.31 -4.70 3.07
CA THR A 76 -15.14 -4.40 4.52
C THR A 76 -16.21 -3.48 5.11
N ARG A 77 -17.19 -3.03 4.32
CA ARG A 77 -18.31 -2.14 4.71
C ARG A 77 -17.94 -0.74 5.20
N THR A 78 -16.67 -0.36 5.21
CA THR A 78 -16.23 0.95 5.71
C THR A 78 -15.11 1.47 4.83
N TYR A 79 -15.26 2.72 4.38
CA TYR A 79 -14.39 3.32 3.36
C TYR A 79 -14.04 4.75 3.73
N TYR A 80 -12.85 5.18 3.33
CA TYR A 80 -12.51 6.60 3.36
C TYR A 80 -13.38 7.34 2.36
N GLY A 81 -14.13 8.37 2.81
CA GLY A 81 -14.95 9.20 1.93
C GLY A 81 -14.16 9.81 0.77
N SER A 82 -12.91 10.23 1.04
CA SER A 82 -11.97 10.78 0.06
C SER A 82 -11.56 9.79 -1.05
N SER A 83 -11.83 8.49 -0.88
CA SER A 83 -11.53 7.49 -1.91
C SER A 83 -12.63 7.32 -2.96
N GLY A 84 -13.84 7.84 -2.70
CA GLY A 84 -14.97 7.75 -3.62
C GLY A 84 -15.20 6.32 -4.15
N ALA A 85 -15.29 6.20 -5.48
CA ALA A 85 -15.50 4.92 -6.16
C ALA A 85 -14.34 3.92 -6.00
N CYS A 86 -13.14 4.36 -5.59
CA CYS A 86 -12.03 3.44 -5.33
C CYS A 86 -12.22 2.59 -4.08
N ARG A 87 -13.13 2.97 -3.18
CA ARG A 87 -13.53 2.19 -1.99
C ARG A 87 -12.33 1.69 -1.17
N ARG A 88 -11.40 2.61 -0.88
CA ARG A 88 -10.25 2.31 0.00
C ARG A 88 -10.71 2.24 1.45
N SER A 89 -10.40 1.14 2.11
CA SER A 89 -10.85 0.83 3.47
C SER A 89 -9.73 1.00 4.50
N PRO A 90 -10.03 1.52 5.70
CA PRO A 90 -9.11 1.47 6.84
C PRO A 90 -8.81 0.05 7.32
N TYR A 91 -9.64 -0.94 6.95
CA TYR A 91 -9.45 -2.34 7.32
C TYR A 91 -8.74 -3.16 6.24
N SER A 92 -8.34 -2.55 5.13
CA SER A 92 -7.63 -3.22 4.05
C SER A 92 -6.24 -3.68 4.48
N TYR A 93 -5.77 -4.80 3.92
CA TYR A 93 -4.46 -5.36 4.27
C TYR A 93 -3.32 -4.36 4.11
N PRO A 94 -3.29 -3.42 3.13
CA PRO A 94 -2.21 -2.44 3.04
C PRO A 94 -2.13 -1.51 4.24
N VAL A 95 -3.28 -1.10 4.79
CA VAL A 95 -3.32 -0.24 5.99
C VAL A 95 -2.77 -1.00 7.19
N LEU A 96 -3.17 -2.26 7.36
CA LEU A 96 -2.69 -3.13 8.43
C LEU A 96 -1.19 -3.42 8.30
N ASN A 97 -0.71 -3.73 7.09
CA ASN A 97 0.70 -3.99 6.84
C ASN A 97 1.56 -2.74 7.01
N ALA A 98 1.11 -1.57 6.57
CA ALA A 98 1.82 -0.32 6.76
C ALA A 98 2.07 -0.05 8.26
N ALA A 99 1.05 -0.23 9.09
CA ALA A 99 1.17 -0.09 10.54
C ALA A 99 2.19 -1.07 11.12
N ARG A 100 2.12 -2.37 10.76
CA ARG A 100 3.06 -3.40 11.25
C ARG A 100 4.51 -3.16 10.79
N LEU A 101 4.68 -2.63 9.58
CA LEU A 101 5.99 -2.31 9.01
C LEU A 101 6.57 -0.98 9.52
N GLY A 102 5.78 -0.16 10.23
CA GLY A 102 6.14 1.23 10.53
C GLY A 102 6.36 2.06 9.26
N ALA A 103 5.66 1.72 8.18
CA ALA A 103 5.86 2.30 6.85
C ALA A 103 4.85 3.42 6.55
N LYS A 104 5.29 4.45 5.83
CA LYS A 104 4.41 5.47 5.27
C LYS A 104 3.70 4.90 4.03
N LEU A 105 2.38 4.78 4.09
CA LEU A 105 1.55 4.20 3.03
C LEU A 105 1.16 5.25 1.97
N THR A 106 1.47 4.95 0.71
CA THR A 106 0.81 5.52 -0.47
C THR A 106 -0.25 4.54 -0.94
N PHE A 107 -1.53 4.82 -0.65
CA PHE A 107 -2.63 3.91 -0.94
C PHE A 107 -3.32 4.26 -2.27
N ALA A 108 -2.85 3.67 -3.37
CA ALA A 108 -3.31 3.99 -4.72
C ALA A 108 -4.32 2.98 -5.31
N ALA A 109 -4.50 1.82 -4.67
CA ALA A 109 -5.46 0.82 -5.12
C ALA A 109 -6.87 1.39 -5.28
N CYS A 110 -7.62 0.80 -6.21
CA CYS A 110 -8.93 1.28 -6.59
C CYS A 110 -9.82 0.11 -7.02
N ALA A 111 -11.00 -0.02 -6.40
CA ALA A 111 -12.00 -0.99 -6.83
C ALA A 111 -12.28 -0.90 -8.34
N GLY A 112 -12.41 -2.06 -8.99
CA GLY A 112 -12.62 -2.18 -10.43
C GLY A 112 -11.39 -1.98 -11.32
N ALA A 113 -10.21 -1.67 -10.75
CA ALA A 113 -9.02 -1.44 -11.57
C ALA A 113 -8.61 -2.68 -12.37
N THR A 114 -8.44 -2.51 -13.68
CA THR A 114 -7.75 -3.47 -14.56
C THR A 114 -6.23 -3.29 -14.48
N VAL A 115 -5.47 -4.21 -15.07
CA VAL A 115 -4.01 -4.08 -15.24
C VAL A 115 -3.66 -2.74 -15.92
N ALA A 116 -4.44 -2.33 -16.92
CA ALA A 116 -4.23 -1.06 -17.61
C ALA A 116 -4.49 0.15 -16.71
N ASP A 117 -5.51 0.09 -15.84
CA ASP A 117 -5.79 1.16 -14.88
C ASP A 117 -4.68 1.29 -13.85
N VAL A 118 -4.19 0.17 -13.31
CA VAL A 118 -3.07 0.17 -12.36
C VAL A 118 -1.85 0.84 -13.01
N GLN A 119 -1.50 0.43 -14.22
CA GLN A 119 -0.35 0.97 -14.94
C GLN A 119 -0.50 2.47 -15.23
N LYS A 120 -1.68 2.92 -15.64
CA LYS A 120 -1.91 4.31 -16.06
C LYS A 120 -2.11 5.27 -14.88
N ARG A 121 -2.74 4.83 -13.80
CA ARG A 121 -3.29 5.73 -12.77
C ARG A 121 -2.66 5.57 -11.39
N GLN A 122 -1.99 4.47 -11.11
CA GLN A 122 -1.56 4.15 -9.73
C GLN A 122 -0.04 4.23 -9.53
N LEU A 123 0.76 4.39 -10.59
CA LEU A 123 2.23 4.37 -10.49
C LEU A 123 2.87 5.71 -10.14
N ALA A 124 2.11 6.82 -10.13
CA ALA A 124 2.66 8.18 -9.96
C ALA A 124 3.44 8.41 -8.66
N GLY A 125 3.17 7.61 -7.61
CA GLY A 125 3.88 7.69 -6.32
C GLY A 125 5.17 6.87 -6.22
N LEU A 126 5.49 6.06 -7.24
CA LEU A 126 6.70 5.23 -7.23
C LEU A 126 7.96 6.04 -7.50
N ASN A 127 9.01 5.74 -6.75
CA ASN A 127 10.34 6.32 -6.96
C ASN A 127 11.43 5.40 -6.36
N ALA A 128 12.71 5.75 -6.56
CA ALA A 128 13.85 4.97 -6.08
C ALA A 128 13.95 4.81 -4.55
N ARG A 129 13.23 5.61 -3.75
CA ARG A 129 13.13 5.49 -2.29
C ARG A 129 11.97 4.60 -1.84
N THR A 130 11.12 4.15 -2.77
CA THR A 130 10.04 3.20 -2.48
C THR A 130 10.63 1.91 -1.91
N THR A 131 10.25 1.55 -0.69
CA THR A 131 10.79 0.36 -0.01
C THR A 131 9.96 -0.88 -0.33
N TYR A 132 8.63 -0.75 -0.26
CA TYR A 132 7.69 -1.84 -0.45
C TYR A 132 6.66 -1.48 -1.52
N VAL A 133 6.30 -2.47 -2.33
CA VAL A 133 5.15 -2.39 -3.24
C VAL A 133 4.33 -3.67 -3.10
N THR A 134 3.01 -3.52 -3.00
CA THR A 134 2.09 -4.64 -3.27
C THR A 134 1.24 -4.32 -4.47
N VAL A 135 0.89 -5.35 -5.24
CA VAL A 135 -0.01 -5.20 -6.38
C VAL A 135 -0.93 -6.42 -6.55
N SER A 136 -2.24 -6.19 -6.67
CA SER A 136 -3.21 -7.14 -7.21
C SER A 136 -3.81 -6.60 -8.51
N ALA A 137 -3.82 -7.39 -9.59
CA ALA A 137 -4.50 -7.02 -10.82
C ALA A 137 -4.81 -8.28 -11.65
N GLY A 138 -5.72 -8.16 -12.63
CA GLY A 138 -6.03 -9.21 -13.59
C GLY A 138 -7.38 -9.90 -13.39
N GLY A 139 -7.98 -9.83 -12.19
CA GLY A 139 -9.32 -10.36 -11.96
C GLY A 139 -10.38 -9.61 -12.78
N ASN A 140 -10.34 -8.28 -12.75
CA ASN A 140 -11.23 -7.43 -13.55
C ASN A 140 -10.96 -7.59 -15.06
N ASP A 141 -9.70 -7.74 -15.48
CA ASP A 141 -9.37 -7.98 -16.90
C ASP A 141 -9.95 -9.28 -17.45
N ALA A 142 -10.07 -10.31 -16.60
CA ALA A 142 -10.65 -11.59 -16.96
C ALA A 142 -12.18 -11.62 -16.83
N GLY A 143 -12.83 -10.52 -16.42
CA GLY A 143 -14.29 -10.43 -16.34
C GLY A 143 -14.92 -11.20 -15.17
N PHE A 144 -14.18 -11.46 -14.09
CA PHE A 144 -14.69 -12.30 -12.99
C PHE A 144 -15.98 -11.79 -12.33
N ALA A 145 -16.22 -10.48 -12.31
CA ALA A 145 -17.46 -9.91 -11.80
C ALA A 145 -18.67 -10.34 -12.66
N ASP A 146 -18.54 -10.27 -13.98
CA ASP A 146 -19.58 -10.67 -14.93
C ASP A 146 -19.77 -12.19 -14.91
N VAL A 147 -18.68 -12.96 -14.81
CA VAL A 147 -18.74 -14.42 -14.63
C VAL A 147 -19.55 -14.78 -13.38
N LEU A 148 -19.24 -14.17 -12.23
CA LEU A 148 -19.95 -14.44 -10.97
C LEU A 148 -21.42 -14.01 -11.03
N LEU A 149 -21.72 -12.90 -11.71
CA LEU A 149 -23.10 -12.47 -11.93
C LEU A 149 -23.85 -13.51 -12.77
N SER A 150 -23.30 -13.91 -13.91
CA SER A 150 -23.93 -14.89 -14.81
C SER A 150 -24.11 -16.25 -14.16
N CYS A 151 -23.12 -16.73 -13.39
CA CYS A 151 -23.21 -18.02 -12.68
C CYS A 151 -24.21 -17.97 -11.50
N GLY A 152 -24.52 -16.78 -10.99
CA GLY A 152 -25.46 -16.62 -9.87
C GLY A 152 -26.93 -16.54 -10.31
N LEU A 153 -27.21 -16.52 -11.61
CA LEU A 153 -28.56 -16.44 -12.18
C LEU A 153 -29.30 -17.79 -12.08
N PRO A 154 -30.65 -17.77 -12.00
CA PRO A 154 -31.43 -19.01 -11.90
C PRO A 154 -31.38 -19.84 -13.18
N TRP A 155 -31.58 -21.15 -13.02
CA TRP A 155 -31.75 -22.09 -14.13
C TRP A 155 -32.87 -21.63 -15.09
N PRO A 156 -32.72 -21.77 -16.43
CA PRO A 156 -31.70 -22.52 -17.17
C PRO A 156 -30.45 -21.73 -17.58
N ILE A 157 -30.21 -20.55 -17.01
CA ILE A 157 -29.05 -19.73 -17.38
C ILE A 157 -27.75 -20.42 -16.94
N SER A 158 -26.77 -20.49 -17.83
CA SER A 158 -25.45 -21.06 -17.54
C SER A 158 -24.37 -19.99 -17.75
N CYS A 159 -23.27 -20.08 -17.01
CA CYS A 159 -22.12 -19.18 -17.17
C CYS A 159 -20.92 -19.82 -17.88
N GLY A 160 -21.15 -20.93 -18.58
CA GLY A 160 -20.08 -21.72 -19.19
C GLY A 160 -19.29 -20.93 -20.22
N HIS A 161 -19.99 -20.13 -21.02
CA HIS A 161 -19.39 -19.27 -22.03
C HIS A 161 -18.50 -18.18 -21.41
N GLU A 162 -18.99 -17.48 -20.37
CA GLU A 162 -18.24 -16.42 -19.67
C GLU A 162 -16.99 -17.01 -18.99
N LEU A 163 -17.10 -18.20 -18.39
CA LEU A 163 -15.96 -18.93 -17.83
C LEU A 163 -14.92 -19.30 -18.90
N ASP A 164 -15.35 -19.77 -20.06
CA ASP A 164 -14.44 -20.16 -21.15
C ASP A 164 -13.72 -18.94 -21.75
N GLN A 165 -14.42 -17.80 -21.86
CA GLN A 165 -13.81 -16.53 -22.24
C GLN A 165 -12.79 -16.05 -21.21
N ALA A 166 -13.14 -16.07 -19.91
CA ALA A 166 -12.25 -15.68 -18.83
C ALA A 166 -10.98 -16.54 -18.81
N THR A 167 -11.13 -17.87 -18.89
CA THR A 167 -9.97 -18.79 -18.90
C THR A 167 -9.11 -18.64 -20.15
N THR A 168 -9.72 -18.37 -21.31
CA THR A 168 -8.99 -18.05 -22.55
C THR A 168 -8.20 -16.75 -22.41
N PHE A 169 -8.81 -15.70 -21.87
CA PHE A 169 -8.14 -14.43 -21.61
C PHE A 169 -6.95 -14.59 -20.65
N ILE A 170 -7.15 -15.32 -19.55
CA ILE A 170 -6.09 -15.59 -18.57
C ILE A 170 -4.91 -16.31 -19.23
N LYS A 171 -5.16 -17.26 -20.13
CA LYS A 171 -4.10 -18.00 -20.83
C LYS A 171 -3.39 -17.17 -21.90
N LYS A 172 -4.14 -16.45 -22.73
CA LYS A 172 -3.64 -15.86 -23.98
C LYS A 172 -3.26 -14.39 -23.88
N THR A 173 -3.89 -13.62 -22.99
CA THR A 173 -3.78 -12.15 -23.01
C THR A 173 -3.21 -11.59 -21.71
N LEU A 174 -3.67 -12.09 -20.56
CA LEU A 174 -3.23 -11.59 -19.26
C LEU A 174 -1.70 -11.64 -19.06
N PRO A 175 -0.95 -12.68 -19.48
CA PRO A 175 0.49 -12.77 -19.24
C PRO A 175 1.26 -11.55 -19.76
N GLY A 176 0.97 -11.12 -21.00
CA GLY A 176 1.65 -9.97 -21.60
C GLY A 176 1.22 -8.62 -21.02
N ARG A 177 -0.02 -8.53 -20.49
CA ARG A 177 -0.46 -7.32 -19.75
C ARG A 177 0.27 -7.21 -18.42
N LEU A 178 0.35 -8.30 -17.66
CA LEU A 178 1.07 -8.35 -16.39
C LEU A 178 2.55 -8.02 -16.56
N ASP A 179 3.19 -8.48 -17.64
CA ASP A 179 4.57 -8.11 -17.93
C ASP A 179 4.79 -6.61 -18.03
N ARG A 180 3.96 -5.93 -18.81
CA ARG A 180 4.08 -4.48 -19.01
C ARG A 180 3.89 -3.74 -17.69
N LEU A 181 2.91 -4.16 -16.90
CA LEU A 181 2.69 -3.59 -15.56
C LEU A 181 3.91 -3.82 -14.66
N TYR A 182 4.43 -5.04 -14.60
CA TYR A 182 5.53 -5.40 -13.70
C TYR A 182 6.85 -4.73 -14.10
N SER A 183 7.13 -4.61 -15.39
CA SER A 183 8.25 -3.79 -15.89
C SER A 183 8.08 -2.32 -15.52
N ALA A 184 6.87 -1.77 -15.64
CA ALA A 184 6.60 -0.38 -15.26
C ALA A 184 6.79 -0.15 -13.74
N ILE A 185 6.35 -1.09 -12.90
CA ILE A 185 6.58 -1.06 -11.45
C ILE A 185 8.08 -1.11 -11.15
N ARG A 186 8.83 -2.05 -11.75
CA ARG A 186 10.29 -2.14 -11.53
C ARG A 186 11.00 -0.87 -11.99
N LYS A 187 10.58 -0.27 -13.10
CA LYS A 187 11.14 1.02 -13.56
C LYS A 187 10.86 2.16 -12.60
N GLY A 188 9.63 2.25 -12.07
CA GLY A 188 9.23 3.31 -11.13
C GLY A 188 9.84 3.15 -9.74
N ALA A 189 10.06 1.91 -9.29
CA ALA A 189 10.57 1.59 -7.97
C ALA A 189 11.70 0.54 -8.05
N PRO A 190 12.87 0.90 -8.59
CA PRO A 190 13.96 -0.04 -8.90
C PRO A 190 14.45 -0.81 -7.67
N ASN A 191 14.43 -0.17 -6.49
CA ASN A 191 14.93 -0.74 -5.24
C ASN A 191 13.83 -1.37 -4.39
N ALA A 192 12.56 -1.26 -4.80
CA ALA A 192 11.46 -1.75 -3.98
C ALA A 192 11.42 -3.28 -3.99
N ARG A 193 10.98 -3.79 -2.84
CA ARG A 193 10.53 -5.16 -2.70
C ARG A 193 9.07 -5.23 -3.11
N VAL A 194 8.81 -5.99 -4.17
CA VAL A 194 7.49 -6.08 -4.77
C VAL A 194 6.88 -7.44 -4.45
N ALA A 195 5.70 -7.42 -3.84
CA ALA A 195 4.87 -8.60 -3.60
C ALA A 195 3.60 -8.52 -4.45
N VAL A 196 3.45 -9.44 -5.39
CA VAL A 196 2.24 -9.60 -6.18
C VAL A 196 1.26 -10.48 -5.39
N VAL A 197 0.09 -9.93 -5.08
CA VAL A 197 -0.88 -10.59 -4.20
C VAL A 197 -1.92 -11.32 -5.05
N GLY A 198 -2.06 -12.62 -4.85
CA GLY A 198 -3.01 -13.47 -5.55
C GLY A 198 -4.41 -13.43 -4.92
N TYR A 199 -5.37 -13.97 -5.67
CA TYR A 199 -6.76 -14.14 -5.23
C TYR A 199 -6.96 -15.53 -4.60
N PRO A 200 -7.90 -15.68 -3.66
CA PRO A 200 -8.21 -16.98 -3.09
C PRO A 200 -9.13 -17.75 -4.05
N ARG A 201 -9.40 -19.01 -3.73
CA ARG A 201 -10.63 -19.66 -4.19
C ARG A 201 -11.83 -18.99 -3.52
N LEU A 202 -13.04 -19.19 -4.04
CA LEU A 202 -14.22 -18.53 -3.49
C LEU A 202 -15.15 -19.50 -2.76
N PHE A 203 -15.24 -20.75 -3.24
CA PHE A 203 -16.33 -21.64 -2.85
C PHE A 203 -15.83 -22.93 -2.20
N ASN A 204 -16.55 -23.41 -1.18
CA ASN A 204 -16.25 -24.65 -0.45
C ASN A 204 -17.04 -25.88 -0.96
N GLY A 205 -17.95 -25.72 -1.93
CA GLY A 205 -18.84 -26.79 -2.41
C GLY A 205 -20.24 -26.74 -1.83
N GLU A 206 -20.49 -25.90 -0.83
CA GLU A 206 -21.77 -25.77 -0.14
C GLU A 206 -22.64 -24.64 -0.71
N GLN A 207 -23.92 -24.66 -0.36
CA GLN A 207 -24.91 -23.68 -0.77
C GLN A 207 -25.58 -23.08 0.48
N CYS A 208 -25.15 -21.88 0.87
CA CYS A 208 -25.72 -21.16 2.01
C CYS A 208 -26.50 -19.90 1.62
N ASN A 209 -26.53 -19.55 0.32
CA ASN A 209 -27.27 -18.41 -0.19
C ASN A 209 -28.57 -18.88 -0.87
N LEU A 210 -29.71 -18.37 -0.41
CA LEU A 210 -31.03 -18.73 -0.97
C LEU A 210 -31.28 -18.13 -2.36
N VAL A 211 -30.59 -17.03 -2.69
CA VAL A 211 -30.83 -16.25 -3.92
C VAL A 211 -29.79 -16.52 -5.01
N ALA A 212 -28.49 -16.46 -4.68
CA ALA A 212 -27.43 -16.81 -5.63
C ALA A 212 -27.00 -18.27 -5.44
N ARG A 213 -27.48 -19.16 -6.31
CA ARG A 213 -27.24 -20.60 -6.21
C ARG A 213 -26.22 -21.03 -7.27
N PHE A 214 -24.98 -21.28 -6.87
CA PHE A 214 -23.93 -21.80 -7.74
C PHE A 214 -23.89 -23.31 -7.61
N SER A 215 -24.26 -24.07 -8.63
CA SER A 215 -24.19 -25.53 -8.56
C SER A 215 -22.78 -26.01 -8.15
N PRO A 216 -22.63 -27.18 -7.51
CA PRO A 216 -21.32 -27.71 -7.15
C PRO A 216 -20.34 -27.76 -8.35
N GLY A 217 -20.87 -28.05 -9.56
CA GLY A 217 -20.09 -28.01 -10.80
C GLY A 217 -19.60 -26.61 -11.18
N GLU A 218 -20.44 -25.58 -11.04
CA GLU A 218 -20.03 -24.19 -11.27
C GLU A 218 -19.02 -23.71 -10.24
N GLN A 219 -19.22 -24.04 -8.96
CA GLN A 219 -18.26 -23.73 -7.90
C GLN A 219 -16.88 -24.35 -8.20
N ALA A 220 -16.85 -25.61 -8.66
CA ALA A 220 -15.62 -26.28 -9.06
C ALA A 220 -14.93 -25.57 -10.25
N ARG A 221 -15.70 -25.18 -11.28
CA ARG A 221 -15.16 -24.44 -12.44
C ARG A 221 -14.65 -23.05 -12.06
N LEU A 222 -15.36 -22.33 -11.20
CA LEU A 222 -14.96 -21.01 -10.68
C LEU A 222 -13.66 -21.10 -9.88
N ASN A 223 -13.54 -22.11 -9.00
CA ASN A 223 -12.31 -22.36 -8.26
C ASN A 223 -11.14 -22.76 -9.18
N ALA A 224 -11.39 -23.56 -10.22
CA ALA A 224 -10.37 -23.89 -11.22
C ALA A 224 -9.91 -22.66 -12.02
N ALA A 225 -10.82 -21.73 -12.35
CA ALA A 225 -10.47 -20.46 -12.98
C ALA A 225 -9.64 -19.57 -12.04
N ALA A 226 -9.97 -19.51 -10.74
CA ALA A 226 -9.18 -18.82 -9.73
C ALA A 226 -7.76 -19.41 -9.59
N ASP A 227 -7.64 -20.75 -9.63
CA ASP A 227 -6.35 -21.44 -9.63
C ASP A 227 -5.50 -21.10 -10.86
N LEU A 228 -6.12 -21.11 -12.05
CA LEU A 228 -5.47 -20.73 -13.30
C LEU A 228 -4.97 -19.27 -13.26
N LEU A 229 -5.79 -18.35 -12.73
CA LEU A 229 -5.41 -16.97 -12.53
C LEU A 229 -4.20 -16.85 -11.59
N ALA A 230 -4.26 -17.50 -10.42
CA ALA A 230 -3.19 -17.48 -9.44
C ALA A 230 -1.87 -18.04 -10.00
N VAL A 231 -1.91 -19.17 -10.72
CA VAL A 231 -0.73 -19.77 -11.36
C VAL A 231 -0.15 -18.83 -12.43
N THR A 232 -1.01 -18.19 -13.23
CA THR A 232 -0.59 -17.25 -14.27
C THR A 232 0.09 -16.02 -13.66
N ILE A 233 -0.53 -15.42 -12.64
CA ILE A 233 0.02 -14.27 -11.92
C ILE A 233 1.36 -14.64 -11.27
N ARG A 234 1.44 -15.77 -10.58
CA ARG A 234 2.67 -16.28 -9.96
C ARG A 234 3.78 -16.41 -10.99
N LYS A 235 3.52 -17.05 -12.13
CA LYS A 235 4.52 -17.23 -13.19
C LYS A 235 5.07 -15.89 -13.66
N ARG A 236 4.20 -14.89 -13.87
CA ARG A 236 4.65 -13.56 -14.30
C ARG A 236 5.36 -12.79 -13.20
N ALA A 237 4.91 -12.88 -11.94
CA ALA A 237 5.58 -12.23 -10.81
C ALA A 237 7.03 -12.71 -10.67
N LEU A 238 7.22 -14.04 -10.66
CA LEU A 238 8.54 -14.64 -10.53
C LEU A 238 9.46 -14.32 -11.71
N ALA A 239 8.93 -14.25 -12.94
CA ALA A 239 9.70 -13.86 -14.12
C ALA A 239 10.26 -12.42 -14.05
N HIS A 240 9.68 -11.54 -13.23
CA HIS A 240 10.17 -10.18 -12.97
C HIS A 240 10.94 -10.06 -11.64
N GLY A 241 11.26 -11.18 -11.00
CA GLY A 241 11.93 -11.22 -9.70
C GLY A 241 11.09 -10.64 -8.56
N PHE A 242 9.76 -10.64 -8.70
CA PHE A 242 8.84 -10.23 -7.64
C PHE A 242 8.43 -11.44 -6.80
N GLY A 243 8.10 -11.20 -5.53
CA GLY A 243 7.46 -12.20 -4.69
C GLY A 243 6.01 -12.42 -5.12
N PHE A 244 5.47 -13.62 -4.86
CA PHE A 244 4.05 -13.92 -5.01
C PHE A 244 3.47 -14.34 -3.67
N VAL A 245 2.35 -13.74 -3.28
CA VAL A 245 1.59 -14.09 -2.08
C VAL A 245 0.38 -14.91 -2.51
N ASP A 246 0.42 -16.22 -2.24
CA ASP A 246 -0.68 -17.12 -2.57
C ASP A 246 -1.73 -17.12 -1.45
N ALA A 247 -2.92 -16.59 -1.75
CA ALA A 247 -4.01 -16.51 -0.78
C ALA A 247 -4.74 -17.84 -0.60
N ARG A 248 -4.67 -18.75 -1.57
CA ARG A 248 -5.53 -19.95 -1.61
C ARG A 248 -5.35 -20.86 -0.39
N PRO A 249 -4.11 -21.17 0.07
CA PRO A 249 -3.94 -22.00 1.26
C PRO A 249 -4.48 -21.35 2.52
N ALA A 250 -4.26 -20.04 2.70
CA ALA A 250 -4.70 -19.32 3.89
C ALA A 250 -6.23 -19.16 3.96
N PHE A 251 -6.89 -19.09 2.81
CA PHE A 251 -8.35 -18.95 2.71
C PHE A 251 -9.10 -20.28 2.68
N ALA A 252 -8.43 -21.43 2.58
CA ALA A 252 -9.05 -22.72 2.29
C ALA A 252 -10.16 -23.13 3.28
N SER A 253 -10.04 -22.76 4.56
CA SER A 253 -11.05 -23.00 5.61
C SER A 253 -11.98 -21.81 5.85
N HIS A 254 -11.92 -20.78 5.02
CA HIS A 254 -12.61 -19.49 5.21
C HIS A 254 -13.30 -18.99 3.94
N LEU A 255 -13.61 -19.91 3.03
CA LEU A 255 -14.33 -19.63 1.78
C LEU A 255 -15.78 -19.20 2.07
N VAL A 256 -16.51 -18.80 1.03
CA VAL A 256 -17.95 -18.53 1.15
C VAL A 256 -18.64 -19.77 1.70
N CYS A 257 -19.58 -19.57 2.61
CA CYS A 257 -20.31 -20.57 3.39
C CYS A 257 -19.53 -21.27 4.51
N ALA A 258 -18.25 -20.95 4.77
CA ALA A 258 -17.53 -21.50 5.91
C ALA A 258 -18.04 -20.94 7.26
N ASP A 259 -17.89 -21.70 8.36
CA ASP A 259 -18.28 -21.25 9.71
C ASP A 259 -17.68 -19.89 10.09
N THR A 260 -16.42 -19.67 9.72
CA THR A 260 -15.76 -18.37 9.80
C THR A 260 -15.39 -17.91 8.41
N GLU A 261 -16.31 -17.23 7.74
CA GLU A 261 -16.06 -16.67 6.41
C GLU A 261 -15.03 -15.54 6.45
N TRP A 262 -14.09 -15.57 5.51
CA TRP A 262 -13.22 -14.45 5.17
C TRP A 262 -13.66 -13.74 3.89
N LEU A 263 -14.57 -14.33 3.13
CA LEU A 263 -15.16 -13.77 1.93
C LEU A 263 -16.64 -13.49 2.17
N ASN A 264 -17.15 -12.39 1.65
CA ASN A 264 -18.59 -12.19 1.59
C ASN A 264 -19.19 -13.18 0.57
N GLY A 265 -20.34 -13.78 0.87
CA GLY A 265 -21.22 -14.35 -0.15
C GLY A 265 -21.89 -13.26 -1.01
N LEU A 266 -23.05 -13.58 -1.58
CA LEU A 266 -23.95 -12.53 -2.08
C LEU A 266 -24.27 -11.58 -0.93
N SER A 267 -24.07 -10.28 -1.13
CA SER A 267 -24.15 -9.30 -0.05
C SER A 267 -24.96 -8.06 -0.42
N ASN A 268 -25.39 -7.32 0.60
CA ASN A 268 -25.89 -5.96 0.45
C ASN A 268 -24.91 -5.00 1.14
N PRO A 269 -24.23 -4.10 0.42
CA PRO A 269 -24.42 -3.78 -1.00
C PRO A 269 -23.83 -4.81 -1.98
N ILE A 270 -24.48 -5.02 -3.12
CA ILE A 270 -24.17 -6.10 -4.09
C ILE A 270 -22.73 -6.04 -4.60
N ASN A 271 -22.19 -4.84 -4.79
CA ASN A 271 -20.83 -4.64 -5.27
C ASN A 271 -19.74 -5.13 -4.30
N GLU A 272 -20.08 -5.47 -3.05
CA GLU A 272 -19.16 -6.06 -2.07
C GLU A 272 -19.14 -7.59 -2.07
N SER A 273 -19.98 -8.23 -2.89
CA SER A 273 -20.10 -9.69 -2.94
C SER A 273 -18.80 -10.34 -3.40
N TYR A 274 -18.47 -11.50 -2.81
CA TYR A 274 -17.27 -12.29 -3.12
C TYR A 274 -15.93 -11.59 -2.83
N HIS A 275 -15.95 -10.48 -2.11
CA HIS A 275 -14.73 -9.80 -1.68
C HIS A 275 -14.35 -10.21 -0.25
N PRO A 276 -13.06 -10.05 0.13
CA PRO A 276 -12.64 -10.27 1.50
C PRO A 276 -13.34 -9.30 2.47
N ASN A 277 -13.95 -9.86 3.51
CA ASN A 277 -14.47 -9.08 4.62
C ASN A 277 -13.32 -8.63 5.55
N ARG A 278 -13.63 -8.01 6.69
CA ARG A 278 -12.59 -7.52 7.62
C ARG A 278 -11.67 -8.64 8.12
N ARG A 279 -12.18 -9.84 8.36
CA ARG A 279 -11.36 -11.01 8.76
C ARG A 279 -10.47 -11.46 7.62
N GLY A 280 -11.01 -11.52 6.40
CA GLY A 280 -10.23 -11.85 5.20
C GLY A 280 -9.10 -10.85 4.92
N GLN A 281 -9.35 -9.54 5.09
CA GLN A 281 -8.31 -8.52 4.96
C GLN A 281 -7.23 -8.65 6.05
N ALA A 282 -7.61 -9.01 7.29
CA ALA A 282 -6.64 -9.33 8.34
C ALA A 282 -5.82 -10.60 8.00
N GLY A 283 -6.46 -11.63 7.43
CA GLY A 283 -5.80 -12.82 6.91
C GLY A 283 -4.79 -12.51 5.80
N TYR A 284 -5.17 -11.67 4.83
CA TYR A 284 -4.26 -11.13 3.83
C TYR A 284 -3.06 -10.43 4.45
N ALA A 285 -3.28 -9.57 5.45
CA ALA A 285 -2.19 -8.85 6.10
C ALA A 285 -1.17 -9.81 6.73
N ILE A 286 -1.61 -10.93 7.30
CA ILE A 286 -0.72 -11.97 7.87
C ILE A 286 0.18 -12.58 6.78
N ILE A 287 -0.36 -12.92 5.62
CA ILE A 287 0.41 -13.59 4.56
C ILE A 287 1.25 -12.64 3.69
N VAL A 288 0.85 -11.36 3.60
CA VAL A 288 1.57 -10.33 2.82
C VAL A 288 2.82 -9.84 3.56
N GLU A 289 2.75 -9.67 4.88
CA GLU A 289 3.84 -9.10 5.67
C GLU A 289 5.19 -9.85 5.51
N PRO A 290 5.25 -11.20 5.59
CA PRO A 290 6.49 -11.92 5.38
C PRO A 290 7.11 -11.71 3.99
N ALA A 291 6.30 -11.56 2.94
CA ALA A 291 6.78 -11.28 1.59
C ALA A 291 7.41 -9.88 1.49
N LEU A 292 6.93 -8.92 2.30
CA LEU A 292 7.52 -7.60 2.43
C LEU A 292 8.72 -7.54 3.41
N ARG A 293 8.94 -8.55 4.26
CA ARG A 293 10.09 -8.62 5.19
C ARG A 293 11.26 -9.54 4.77
N LYS A 294 11.05 -10.65 4.04
CA LYS A 294 12.13 -11.55 3.54
C LYS A 294 13.05 -10.96 2.45
N ALA A 295 14.35 -10.79 2.67
CA ALA A 295 15.27 -10.26 1.64
C ALA A 295 15.12 -11.00 0.28
N PRO A 296 15.29 -10.32 -0.87
CA PRO A 296 15.31 -11.02 -2.16
C PRO A 296 16.40 -12.09 -2.14
N LEU A 297 16.12 -13.25 -2.74
CA LEU A 297 17.17 -14.23 -3.02
C LEU A 297 18.25 -13.53 -3.88
N PRO A 298 19.54 -13.66 -3.55
CA PRO A 298 20.59 -13.12 -4.40
C PRO A 298 20.43 -13.72 -5.80
N LYS A 299 20.54 -12.87 -6.82
CA LYS A 299 20.65 -13.34 -8.20
C LYS A 299 21.93 -14.16 -8.26
N LEU A 300 21.81 -15.47 -8.52
CA LEU A 300 22.95 -16.25 -8.97
C LEU A 300 23.41 -15.60 -10.28
N LEU A 301 24.62 -15.04 -10.25
CA LEU A 301 25.34 -14.54 -11.42
C LEU A 301 25.78 -15.71 -12.30
#